data_AF-A0A2E4KA40-F1
#
_entry.id   AF-A0A2E4KA40-F1
#
_cell.length_a   1.000
_cell.length_b   1.000
_cell.length_c   1.000
_cell.angle_alpha   90.00
_cell.angle_beta   90.00
_cell.angle_gamma   90.00
#
_symmetry.space_group_name_H-M   'P 1'
#
loop_
_entity.id
_entity.type
_entity.pdbx_description
1 polymer ?
#
loop_
_entity_poly.entity_id
_entity_poly.type
_entity_poly.pdbx_seq_one_letter_code
_entity_poly.pdbx_strand_id
1 'polypeptide(L)'
;MKKKLFFLTIITIMIFSCKKESINPYNDNDLKPPIGDTSTYFNDPTNFASIYSNIFLPYCANSGCHDGSFEPDFRSIESSYNTLVYHPVTKNNDLNTFQYRIKPGFVTESVLYARLLSDLNGTALFDDNSQVMPLTADIAYDPNQENIWHTEKSIYIENIKNWIENGALDMYGNSPSIPNNKPEMKGVIAFASGNTSNSFNREGSRGTIIVPQNINTIDIWFAISDDLLPTNELTYNKIKISDNFLSFQNKPEQQLSLVSQPLLAPGYYLSETVEYYHYFTCDVSNLTSGDERFIKIYVKDDTNPLTEIPSNGSSYQVIRHFTFEIQ
;
A
#
# COMPACT_ATOMS: atom_id res chain seq x y z
N MET A 1 -71.93 -8.24 -15.26
CA MET A 1 -70.87 -9.13 -14.76
C MET A 1 -69.49 -8.48 -14.69
N LYS A 2 -69.04 -7.68 -15.67
CA LYS A 2 -67.70 -7.06 -15.68
C LYS A 2 -67.37 -6.13 -14.49
N LYS A 3 -68.34 -5.35 -13.98
CA LYS A 3 -68.15 -4.48 -12.80
C LYS A 3 -68.00 -5.24 -11.47
N LYS A 4 -68.67 -6.40 -11.31
CA LYS A 4 -68.52 -7.26 -10.12
C LYS A 4 -67.19 -7.99 -10.12
N LEU A 5 -66.68 -8.37 -11.30
CA LEU A 5 -65.38 -8.99 -11.46
C LEU A 5 -64.23 -8.01 -11.12
N PHE A 6 -64.35 -6.75 -11.56
CA PHE A 6 -63.36 -5.70 -11.24
C PHE A 6 -63.27 -5.38 -9.75
N PHE A 7 -64.42 -5.35 -9.06
CA PHE A 7 -64.46 -5.13 -7.60
C PHE A 7 -63.84 -6.30 -6.83
N LEU A 8 -64.01 -7.53 -7.31
CA LEU A 8 -63.39 -8.72 -6.73
C LEU A 8 -61.87 -8.71 -6.90
N THR A 9 -61.36 -8.26 -8.05
CA THR A 9 -59.92 -8.15 -8.31
C THR A 9 -59.24 -7.12 -7.40
N ILE A 10 -59.88 -5.97 -7.16
CA ILE A 10 -59.32 -4.92 -6.27
C ILE A 10 -59.27 -5.38 -4.82
N ILE A 11 -60.30 -6.10 -4.34
CA ILE A 11 -60.32 -6.65 -2.98
C ILE A 11 -59.23 -7.72 -2.80
N THR A 12 -58.95 -8.51 -3.84
CA THR A 12 -57.93 -9.57 -3.80
C THR A 12 -56.50 -9.01 -3.77
N ILE A 13 -56.25 -7.83 -4.33
CA ILE A 13 -54.93 -7.17 -4.29
C ILE A 13 -54.64 -6.56 -2.91
N MET A 14 -55.68 -6.12 -2.18
CA MET A 14 -55.53 -5.54 -0.83
C MET A 14 -55.13 -6.56 0.25
N ILE A 15 -55.49 -7.84 0.09
CA ILE A 15 -55.15 -8.91 1.07
C ILE A 15 -53.73 -9.49 0.93
N PHE A 16 -52.99 -9.13 -0.13
CA PHE A 16 -51.60 -9.59 -0.32
C PHE A 16 -50.53 -8.57 0.12
N SER A 17 -50.90 -7.42 0.68
CA SER A 17 -49.95 -6.40 1.14
C SER A 17 -49.61 -6.48 2.63
N CYS A 18 -49.62 -7.68 3.22
CA CYS A 18 -49.04 -7.89 4.54
C CYS A 18 -47.53 -8.11 4.37
N LYS A 19 -46.75 -7.02 4.30
CA LYS A 19 -45.30 -7.13 4.47
C LYS A 19 -45.05 -7.54 5.91
N LYS A 20 -44.38 -8.68 6.12
CA LYS A 20 -43.85 -9.08 7.43
C LYS A 20 -43.02 -7.91 7.95
N GLU A 21 -43.42 -7.31 9.06
CA GLU A 21 -42.61 -6.28 9.72
C GLU A 21 -41.23 -6.87 9.99
N SER A 22 -40.18 -6.16 9.59
CA SER A 22 -38.82 -6.52 9.97
C SER A 22 -38.77 -6.52 11.50
N ILE A 23 -38.34 -7.63 12.10
CA ILE A 23 -38.12 -7.71 13.55
C ILE A 23 -37.24 -6.53 13.95
N ASN A 24 -37.72 -5.72 14.90
CA ASN A 24 -36.89 -4.70 15.50
C ASN A 24 -35.73 -5.42 16.20
N PRO A 25 -34.47 -5.20 15.80
CA PRO A 25 -33.33 -5.92 16.38
C PRO A 25 -33.18 -5.69 17.89
N TYR A 26 -33.75 -4.61 18.44
CA TYR A 26 -33.78 -4.36 19.90
C TYR A 26 -34.81 -5.21 20.67
N ASN A 27 -35.74 -5.84 19.97
CA ASN A 27 -36.75 -6.74 20.55
C ASN A 27 -36.32 -8.21 20.50
N ASP A 28 -35.24 -8.53 19.79
CA ASP A 28 -34.66 -9.86 19.76
C ASP A 28 -33.73 -10.04 20.96
N ASN A 29 -34.04 -11.00 21.83
CA ASN A 29 -33.22 -11.28 23.01
C ASN A 29 -31.84 -11.83 22.63
N ASP A 30 -31.70 -12.46 21.46
CA ASP A 30 -30.44 -13.00 20.98
C ASP A 30 -29.50 -11.90 20.44
N LEU A 31 -30.03 -10.70 20.19
CA LEU A 31 -29.29 -9.51 19.75
C LEU A 31 -29.03 -8.53 20.89
N LYS A 32 -29.44 -8.85 22.12
CA LYS A 32 -29.12 -8.03 23.29
C LYS A 32 -27.66 -8.23 23.69
N PRO A 33 -26.98 -7.18 24.16
CA PRO A 33 -25.63 -7.33 24.69
C PRO A 33 -25.64 -8.31 25.87
N PRO A 34 -24.57 -9.10 26.07
CA PRO A 34 -24.48 -10.05 27.18
C PRO A 34 -24.73 -9.36 28.53
N ILE A 35 -25.51 -10.01 29.39
CA ILE A 35 -25.80 -9.52 30.74
C ILE A 35 -24.66 -9.98 31.65
N GLY A 36 -23.49 -9.36 31.52
CA GLY A 36 -22.31 -9.64 32.33
C GLY A 36 -21.00 -9.36 31.61
N ASP A 37 -20.01 -8.89 32.36
CA ASP A 37 -18.63 -8.63 31.89
C ASP A 37 -17.77 -9.91 31.89
N THR A 38 -18.36 -11.03 31.44
CA THR A 38 -17.68 -12.33 31.32
C THR A 38 -17.25 -12.64 29.90
N SER A 39 -17.33 -11.65 29.00
CA SER A 39 -16.89 -11.80 27.63
C SER A 39 -15.36 -11.82 27.59
N THR A 40 -14.77 -13.00 27.69
CA THR A 40 -13.60 -13.31 26.87
C THR A 40 -14.06 -13.17 25.42
N TYR A 41 -14.01 -11.95 24.88
CA TYR A 41 -14.47 -11.63 23.53
C TYR A 41 -13.77 -12.50 22.47
N PHE A 42 -12.63 -13.08 22.83
CA PHE A 42 -11.82 -13.92 21.98
C PHE A 42 -11.35 -15.16 22.76
N ASN A 43 -11.83 -16.35 22.36
CA ASN A 43 -11.50 -17.61 23.03
C ASN A 43 -10.12 -18.15 22.65
N ASP A 44 -9.56 -17.68 21.54
CA ASP A 44 -8.23 -18.05 21.07
C ASP A 44 -7.23 -16.94 21.43
N PRO A 45 -6.31 -17.16 22.39
CA PRO A 45 -5.35 -16.15 22.81
C PRO A 45 -4.32 -15.77 21.73
N THR A 46 -4.23 -16.56 20.65
CA THR A 46 -3.32 -16.32 19.51
C THR A 46 -4.00 -15.61 18.34
N ASN A 47 -5.32 -15.43 18.38
CA ASN A 47 -6.01 -14.57 17.42
C ASN A 47 -5.53 -13.11 17.59
N PHE A 48 -5.35 -12.40 16.49
CA PHE A 48 -4.81 -11.04 16.53
C PHE A 48 -5.65 -10.06 17.38
N ALA A 49 -6.97 -10.25 17.44
CA ALA A 49 -7.83 -9.43 18.29
C ALA A 49 -7.60 -9.67 19.78
N SER A 50 -7.30 -10.91 20.18
CA SER A 50 -6.85 -11.24 21.54
C SER A 50 -5.51 -10.59 21.86
N ILE A 51 -4.55 -10.70 20.94
CA ILE A 51 -3.22 -10.10 21.10
C ILE A 51 -3.34 -8.58 21.22
N TYR A 52 -4.14 -7.94 20.38
CA TYR A 52 -4.40 -6.52 20.48
C TYR A 52 -5.02 -6.14 21.83
N SER A 53 -6.12 -6.79 22.21
CA SER A 53 -6.87 -6.48 23.44
C SER A 53 -6.07 -6.74 24.71
N ASN A 54 -5.29 -7.83 24.75
CA ASN A 54 -4.59 -8.28 25.95
C ASN A 54 -3.17 -7.75 26.04
N ILE A 55 -2.56 -7.35 24.92
CA ILE A 55 -1.14 -6.99 24.85
C ILE A 55 -0.95 -5.57 24.32
N PHE A 56 -1.29 -5.31 23.05
CA PHE A 56 -0.91 -4.04 22.41
C PHE A 56 -1.65 -2.84 22.99
N LEU A 57 -2.94 -2.96 23.23
CA LEU A 57 -3.74 -1.89 23.80
C LEU A 57 -3.32 -1.53 25.25
N PRO A 58 -3.23 -2.48 26.21
CA PRO A 58 -2.89 -2.15 27.59
C PRO A 58 -1.41 -1.77 27.80
N TYR A 59 -0.48 -2.37 27.05
CA TYR A 59 0.95 -2.23 27.34
C TYR A 59 1.73 -1.40 26.32
N CYS A 60 1.25 -1.29 25.08
CA CYS A 60 1.99 -0.63 24.01
C CYS A 60 1.38 0.71 23.59
N ALA A 61 0.04 0.81 23.52
CA ALA A 61 -0.72 1.99 23.10
C ALA A 61 -0.77 3.11 24.16
N ASN A 62 0.38 3.41 24.77
CA ASN A 62 0.53 4.39 25.83
C ASN A 62 0.96 5.75 25.26
N SER A 63 0.47 6.83 25.88
CA SER A 63 0.85 8.21 25.53
C SER A 63 2.37 8.40 25.58
N GLY A 64 2.96 8.97 24.51
CA GLY A 64 4.40 9.13 24.36
C GLY A 64 5.18 7.84 24.05
N CYS A 65 4.49 6.70 23.93
CA CYS A 65 5.01 5.45 23.38
C CYS A 65 4.37 5.26 22.00
N HIS A 66 3.54 4.23 21.79
CA HIS A 66 2.91 3.96 20.49
C HIS A 66 1.49 4.50 20.40
N ASP A 67 1.35 5.81 20.62
CA ASP A 67 0.08 6.56 20.59
C ASP A 67 -0.24 7.13 19.18
N GLY A 68 0.43 6.62 18.15
CA GLY A 68 0.28 7.03 16.75
C GLY A 68 0.93 8.37 16.40
N SER A 69 1.77 8.92 17.27
CA SER A 69 2.74 9.97 16.89
C SER A 69 3.88 9.41 16.03
N PHE A 70 4.17 8.12 16.14
CA PHE A 70 5.12 7.38 15.30
C PHE A 70 4.71 5.91 15.17
N GLU A 71 5.36 5.18 14.26
CA GLU A 71 5.09 3.76 14.03
C GLU A 71 6.01 2.83 14.86
N PRO A 72 5.54 1.63 15.26
CA PRO A 72 4.18 1.10 15.05
C PRO A 72 3.09 1.87 15.80
N ASP A 73 1.87 1.89 15.27
CA ASP A 73 0.71 2.59 15.86
C ASP A 73 -0.26 1.57 16.46
N PHE A 74 -0.38 1.55 17.79
CA PHE A 74 -1.21 0.58 18.51
C PHE A 74 -2.57 1.13 18.98
N ARG A 75 -3.00 2.30 18.52
CA ARG A 75 -4.28 2.90 18.98
C ARG A 75 -5.54 2.15 18.54
N SER A 76 -5.48 1.50 17.39
CA SER A 76 -6.56 0.66 16.89
C SER A 76 -6.02 -0.72 16.50
N ILE A 77 -6.92 -1.69 16.42
CA ILE A 77 -6.55 -3.04 15.99
C ILE A 77 -6.04 -3.03 14.55
N GLU A 78 -6.66 -2.23 13.67
CA GLU A 78 -6.25 -2.09 12.28
C GLU A 78 -4.90 -1.40 12.15
N SER A 79 -4.66 -0.31 12.89
CA SER A 79 -3.37 0.38 12.87
C SER A 79 -2.26 -0.55 13.38
N SER A 80 -2.55 -1.33 14.43
CA SER A 80 -1.62 -2.29 15.01
C SER A 80 -1.19 -3.31 13.97
N TYR A 81 -2.14 -3.93 13.26
CA TYR A 81 -1.83 -4.94 12.25
C TYR A 81 -1.08 -4.36 11.06
N ASN A 82 -1.63 -3.28 10.49
CA ASN A 82 -1.13 -2.67 9.26
C ASN A 82 0.16 -1.87 9.45
N THR A 83 0.66 -1.69 10.68
CA THR A 83 1.99 -1.11 10.92
C THR A 83 2.99 -2.14 11.45
N LEU A 84 2.58 -3.40 11.63
CA LEU A 84 3.45 -4.49 12.09
C LEU A 84 3.78 -5.47 10.96
N VAL A 85 2.77 -6.02 10.30
CA VAL A 85 2.95 -7.16 9.40
C VAL A 85 3.57 -6.72 8.09
N TYR A 86 4.72 -7.30 7.72
CA TYR A 86 5.55 -6.92 6.57
C TYR A 86 6.03 -5.46 6.54
N HIS A 87 5.91 -4.72 7.64
CA HIS A 87 6.46 -3.37 7.71
C HIS A 87 7.98 -3.39 7.95
N PRO A 88 8.73 -2.47 7.34
CA PRO A 88 10.18 -2.42 7.45
C PRO A 88 10.65 -2.17 8.88
N VAL A 89 11.85 -2.69 9.19
CA VAL A 89 12.49 -2.54 10.49
C VAL A 89 13.09 -1.13 10.61
N THR A 90 12.69 -0.38 11.65
CA THR A 90 13.22 0.96 11.90
C THR A 90 14.57 0.93 12.64
N LYS A 91 14.71 0.05 13.65
CA LYS A 91 15.96 -0.21 14.36
C LYS A 91 16.22 -1.72 14.31
N ASN A 92 17.31 -2.10 13.65
CA ASN A 92 17.76 -3.48 13.57
C ASN A 92 18.93 -3.72 14.53
N ASN A 93 19.32 -4.98 14.73
CA ASN A 93 20.57 -5.28 15.42
C ASN A 93 21.77 -5.05 14.48
N ASP A 94 22.99 -5.09 15.02
CA ASP A 94 24.22 -4.85 14.26
C ASP A 94 24.43 -5.82 13.08
N LEU A 95 23.82 -7.01 13.16
CA LEU A 95 23.88 -8.05 12.14
C LEU A 95 22.77 -7.94 11.07
N ASN A 96 21.86 -6.95 11.17
CA ASN A 96 20.67 -6.82 10.32
C ASN A 96 19.85 -8.11 10.18
N THR A 97 19.64 -8.82 11.29
CA THR A 97 18.99 -10.14 11.31
C THR A 97 17.51 -10.08 10.98
N PHE A 98 16.81 -9.01 11.38
CA PHE A 98 15.36 -8.93 11.23
C PHE A 98 14.98 -8.35 9.87
N GLN A 99 14.03 -8.97 9.17
CA GLN A 99 13.58 -8.50 7.85
C GLN A 99 12.39 -7.54 7.97
N TYR A 100 11.47 -7.83 8.90
CA TYR A 100 10.25 -7.05 9.10
C TYR A 100 9.95 -6.89 10.59
N ARG A 101 9.08 -5.93 10.91
CA ARG A 101 8.46 -5.80 12.24
C ARG A 101 7.81 -7.12 12.67
N ILE A 102 7.02 -7.70 11.76
CA ILE A 102 6.55 -9.08 11.80
C ILE A 102 6.73 -9.70 10.42
N LYS A 103 7.44 -10.83 10.36
CA LYS A 103 7.52 -11.71 9.19
C LYS A 103 6.65 -12.94 9.46
N PRO A 104 5.46 -13.06 8.83
CA PRO A 104 4.58 -14.22 8.94
C PRO A 104 5.33 -15.56 8.79
N GLY A 105 5.19 -16.45 9.77
CA GLY A 105 5.83 -17.77 9.81
C GLY A 105 7.26 -17.79 10.33
N PHE A 106 7.91 -16.63 10.54
CA PHE A 106 9.34 -16.55 10.85
C PHE A 106 9.62 -15.63 12.04
N VAL A 107 9.48 -16.19 13.25
CA VAL A 107 9.73 -15.48 14.52
C VAL A 107 11.16 -14.92 14.61
N THR A 108 12.16 -15.69 14.18
CA THR A 108 13.57 -15.30 14.25
C THR A 108 13.92 -14.12 13.34
N GLU A 109 13.04 -13.79 12.39
CA GLU A 109 13.19 -12.68 11.45
C GLU A 109 12.23 -11.51 11.77
N SER A 110 11.46 -11.62 12.86
CA SER A 110 10.46 -10.65 13.30
C SER A 110 10.97 -9.82 14.47
N VAL A 111 11.24 -8.53 14.25
CA VAL A 111 11.85 -7.69 15.30
C VAL A 111 10.93 -7.50 16.52
N LEU A 112 9.60 -7.47 16.36
CA LEU A 112 8.70 -7.29 17.52
C LEU A 112 8.94 -8.37 18.59
N TYR A 113 9.06 -9.64 18.19
CA TYR A 113 9.31 -10.73 19.13
C TYR A 113 10.61 -10.53 19.90
N ALA A 114 11.71 -10.22 19.18
CA ALA A 114 13.00 -10.00 19.81
C ALA A 114 12.99 -8.80 20.78
N ARG A 115 12.21 -7.76 20.49
CA ARG A 115 12.07 -6.55 21.33
C ARG A 115 11.31 -6.78 22.64
N LEU A 116 10.50 -7.84 22.71
CA LEU A 116 9.78 -8.23 23.93
C LEU A 116 10.64 -9.10 24.86
N LEU A 117 11.73 -9.67 24.37
CA LEU A 117 12.58 -10.56 25.16
C LEU A 117 13.42 -9.77 26.17
N SER A 118 13.39 -10.25 27.41
CA SER A 118 14.17 -9.72 28.53
C SER A 118 14.77 -10.85 29.37
N ASP A 119 15.86 -10.56 30.06
CA ASP A 119 16.42 -11.46 31.06
C ASP A 119 15.56 -11.49 32.35
N LEU A 120 16.00 -12.27 33.34
CA LEU A 120 15.31 -12.39 34.64
C LEU A 120 15.30 -11.08 35.44
N ASN A 121 16.19 -10.14 35.13
CA ASN A 121 16.27 -8.84 35.78
C ASN A 121 15.44 -7.78 35.06
N GLY A 122 14.77 -8.12 33.95
CA GLY A 122 14.03 -7.15 33.15
C GLY A 122 14.94 -6.25 32.29
N THR A 123 16.09 -6.76 31.86
CA THR A 123 16.98 -6.12 30.89
C THR A 123 16.71 -6.66 29.50
N ALA A 124 16.68 -5.80 28.47
CA ALA A 124 16.38 -6.22 27.09
C ALA A 124 17.46 -7.14 26.52
N LEU A 125 17.04 -8.14 25.74
CA LEU A 125 17.96 -9.04 25.02
C LEU A 125 18.21 -8.63 23.57
N PHE A 126 17.59 -7.53 23.13
CA PHE A 126 17.63 -7.10 21.72
C PHE A 126 18.97 -6.49 21.30
N ASP A 127 19.47 -5.51 22.06
CA ASP A 127 20.82 -4.94 21.97
C ASP A 127 21.16 -4.19 23.27
N ASP A 128 22.46 -3.93 23.49
CA ASP A 128 22.99 -3.29 24.71
C ASP A 128 22.45 -1.86 24.96
N ASN A 129 21.87 -1.21 23.93
CA ASN A 129 21.35 0.15 23.98
C ASN A 129 19.82 0.19 23.89
N SER A 130 19.14 -0.92 24.16
CA SER A 130 17.68 -1.01 24.11
C SER A 130 17.08 -1.23 25.49
N GLN A 131 15.93 -0.60 25.71
CA GLN A 131 15.07 -0.90 26.85
C GLN A 131 14.12 -2.05 26.52
N VAL A 132 13.61 -2.69 27.57
CA VAL A 132 12.55 -3.69 27.47
C VAL A 132 11.27 -3.05 26.94
N MET A 133 10.51 -3.81 26.15
CA MET A 133 9.14 -3.46 25.80
C MET A 133 8.16 -4.34 26.57
N PRO A 134 7.13 -3.75 27.22
CA PRO A 134 6.83 -2.33 27.31
C PRO A 134 7.84 -1.59 28.22
N LEU A 135 8.12 -0.31 27.88
CA LEU A 135 9.10 0.52 28.59
C LEU A 135 8.79 0.67 30.10
N THR A 136 7.50 0.67 30.45
CA THR A 136 7.03 0.78 31.84
C THR A 136 7.31 -0.46 32.71
N ALA A 137 7.82 -1.55 32.11
CA ALA A 137 8.26 -2.75 32.81
C ALA A 137 9.79 -2.95 32.70
N ASP A 138 10.51 -1.98 32.16
CA ASP A 138 11.98 -2.00 32.18
C ASP A 138 12.47 -1.66 33.60
N ILE A 139 13.52 -2.35 34.06
CA ILE A 139 14.02 -2.25 35.43
C ILE A 139 14.48 -0.82 35.81
N ALA A 140 14.81 0.02 34.82
CA ALA A 140 15.13 1.42 35.05
C ALA A 140 13.91 2.24 35.53
N TYR A 141 12.70 1.82 35.17
CA TYR A 141 11.44 2.47 35.53
C TYR A 141 10.65 1.72 36.60
N ASP A 142 10.79 0.39 36.67
CA ASP A 142 10.15 -0.48 37.66
C ASP A 142 11.17 -1.39 38.38
N PRO A 143 12.05 -0.82 39.23
CA PRO A 143 13.12 -1.57 39.89
C PRO A 143 12.62 -2.64 40.87
N ASN A 144 11.37 -2.54 41.33
CA ASN A 144 10.74 -3.49 42.24
C ASN A 144 9.90 -4.54 41.51
N GLN A 145 9.76 -4.45 40.18
CA GLN A 145 8.94 -5.33 39.35
C GLN A 145 7.46 -5.39 39.80
N GLU A 146 6.88 -4.25 40.13
CA GLU A 146 5.48 -4.12 40.56
C GLU A 146 4.48 -4.13 39.39
N ASN A 147 4.95 -3.88 38.16
CA ASN A 147 4.15 -3.90 36.95
C ASN A 147 3.64 -5.32 36.65
N ILE A 148 2.34 -5.45 36.41
CA ILE A 148 1.69 -6.73 36.09
C ILE A 148 2.29 -7.44 34.87
N TRP A 149 2.95 -6.71 33.97
CA TRP A 149 3.70 -7.30 32.86
C TRP A 149 4.71 -8.35 33.33
N HIS A 150 5.36 -8.17 34.49
CA HIS A 150 6.35 -9.12 34.99
C HIS A 150 5.77 -10.52 35.25
N THR A 151 4.48 -10.63 35.60
CA THR A 151 3.81 -11.90 35.86
C THR A 151 3.15 -12.49 34.60
N GLU A 152 2.78 -11.66 33.63
CA GLU A 152 2.04 -12.10 32.43
C GLU A 152 2.93 -12.21 31.17
N LYS A 153 4.12 -11.60 31.13
CA LYS A 153 4.94 -11.49 29.91
C LYS A 153 5.20 -12.83 29.22
N SER A 154 5.45 -13.89 29.99
CA SER A 154 5.79 -15.19 29.43
C SER A 154 4.64 -15.76 28.58
N ILE A 155 3.39 -15.65 29.04
CA ILE A 155 2.24 -16.15 28.28
C ILE A 155 1.93 -15.26 27.07
N TYR A 156 2.08 -13.94 27.22
CA TYR A 156 1.82 -12.99 26.14
C TYR A 156 2.85 -13.04 25.02
N ILE A 157 4.13 -13.16 25.37
CA ILE A 157 5.21 -13.35 24.41
C ILE A 157 5.02 -14.67 23.65
N GLU A 158 4.61 -15.73 24.35
CA GLU A 158 4.30 -17.01 23.71
C GLU A 158 3.08 -16.94 22.78
N ASN A 159 2.03 -16.19 23.15
CA ASN A 159 0.88 -15.96 22.26
C ASN A 159 1.29 -15.21 20.98
N ILE A 160 2.12 -14.17 21.11
CA ILE A 160 2.67 -13.43 19.95
C ILE A 160 3.52 -14.34 19.09
N LYS A 161 4.40 -15.14 19.71
CA LYS A 161 5.23 -16.11 19.00
C LYS A 161 4.38 -17.07 18.18
N ASN A 162 3.38 -17.70 18.81
CA ASN A 162 2.48 -18.65 18.16
C ASN A 162 1.68 -18.00 17.04
N TRP A 163 1.20 -16.76 17.22
CA TRP A 163 0.56 -16.00 16.15
C TRP A 163 1.47 -15.79 14.95
N ILE A 164 2.74 -15.43 15.18
CA ILE A 164 3.73 -15.26 14.11
C ILE A 164 4.00 -16.61 13.42
N GLU A 165 4.28 -17.68 14.16
CA GLU A 165 4.55 -19.01 13.61
C GLU A 165 3.37 -19.54 12.79
N ASN A 166 2.14 -19.20 13.18
CA ASN A 166 0.91 -19.54 12.45
C ASN A 166 0.59 -18.59 11.28
N GLY A 167 1.56 -17.81 10.82
CA GLY A 167 1.42 -16.97 9.62
C GLY A 167 0.85 -15.58 9.88
N ALA A 168 0.87 -15.12 11.14
CA ALA A 168 0.49 -13.77 11.55
C ALA A 168 -0.84 -13.30 10.94
N LEU A 169 -1.87 -14.14 11.04
CA LEU A 169 -3.18 -13.88 10.45
C LEU A 169 -3.83 -12.61 11.03
N ASP A 170 -4.67 -11.94 10.25
CA ASP A 170 -5.45 -10.81 10.73
C ASP A 170 -6.52 -11.25 11.77
N MET A 171 -7.26 -10.28 12.30
CA MET A 171 -8.31 -10.55 13.30
C MET A 171 -9.43 -11.47 12.80
N TYR A 172 -9.58 -11.62 11.47
CA TYR A 172 -10.56 -12.47 10.82
C TYR A 172 -9.99 -13.82 10.38
N GLY A 173 -8.69 -14.07 10.60
CA GLY A 173 -8.00 -15.30 10.19
C GLY A 173 -7.52 -15.29 8.74
N ASN A 174 -7.48 -14.14 8.07
CA ASN A 174 -6.92 -14.05 6.73
C ASN A 174 -5.40 -13.97 6.77
N SER A 175 -4.74 -14.63 5.83
CA SER A 175 -3.29 -14.51 5.68
C SER A 175 -2.90 -13.14 5.12
N PRO A 176 -1.83 -12.51 5.64
CA PRO A 176 -1.31 -11.28 5.08
C PRO A 176 -0.69 -11.52 3.70
N SER A 177 -0.81 -10.53 2.83
CA SER A 177 0.01 -10.39 1.62
C SER A 177 1.14 -9.40 1.88
N ILE A 178 2.27 -9.60 1.22
CA ILE A 178 3.33 -8.58 1.18
C ILE A 178 2.72 -7.31 0.55
N PRO A 179 2.88 -6.12 1.16
CA PRO A 179 2.48 -4.87 0.53
C PRO A 179 3.16 -4.73 -0.83
N ASN A 180 2.39 -4.44 -1.86
CA ASN A 180 2.87 -4.21 -3.21
C ASN A 180 2.40 -2.82 -3.63
N ASN A 181 3.35 -1.92 -3.85
CA ASN A 181 3.05 -0.57 -4.28
C ASN A 181 2.82 -0.53 -5.80
N LYS A 182 1.90 0.33 -6.23
CA LYS A 182 1.67 0.52 -7.66
C LYS A 182 2.97 0.96 -8.35
N PRO A 183 3.23 0.53 -9.60
CA PRO A 183 4.34 1.05 -10.40
C PRO A 183 4.40 2.58 -10.41
N GLU A 184 5.59 3.13 -10.25
CA GLU A 184 5.83 4.56 -10.16
C GLU A 184 6.67 5.07 -11.33
N MET A 185 6.44 6.32 -11.73
CA MET A 185 7.34 6.98 -12.68
C MET A 185 8.69 7.27 -12.02
N LYS A 186 9.76 6.99 -12.76
CA LYS A 186 11.11 7.46 -12.44
C LYS A 186 11.63 8.48 -13.45
N GLY A 187 11.09 8.51 -14.66
CA GLY A 187 11.41 9.55 -15.62
C GLY A 187 10.85 9.30 -17.01
N VAL A 188 10.87 10.33 -17.84
CA VAL A 188 10.62 10.26 -19.28
C VAL A 188 11.79 10.94 -19.97
N ILE A 189 12.19 10.49 -21.15
CA ILE A 189 13.14 11.21 -22.02
C ILE A 189 12.76 10.92 -23.47
N ALA A 190 13.20 11.74 -24.41
CA ALA A 190 13.01 11.44 -25.82
C ALA A 190 14.23 11.84 -26.66
N PHE A 191 14.37 11.16 -27.79
CA PHE A 191 15.45 11.32 -28.75
C PHE A 191 14.87 11.39 -30.16
N ALA A 192 15.66 11.89 -31.11
CA ALA A 192 15.41 11.60 -32.51
C ALA A 192 15.46 10.08 -32.71
N SER A 193 14.54 9.53 -33.50
CA SER A 193 14.39 8.07 -33.60
C SER A 193 15.70 7.38 -34.01
N GLY A 194 16.04 6.29 -33.30
CA GLY A 194 17.29 5.55 -33.46
C GLY A 194 18.51 6.11 -32.71
N ASN A 195 18.36 7.19 -31.93
CA ASN A 195 19.41 7.77 -31.08
C ASN A 195 19.15 7.51 -29.60
N THR A 196 20.20 7.35 -28.79
CA THR A 196 20.13 7.16 -27.33
C THR A 196 21.12 8.00 -26.52
N SER A 197 21.90 8.88 -27.16
CA SER A 197 22.97 9.65 -26.48
C SER A 197 22.65 11.13 -26.31
N ASN A 198 21.89 11.72 -27.23
CA ASN A 198 21.57 13.15 -27.22
C ASN A 198 20.07 13.35 -27.04
N SER A 199 19.60 13.29 -25.79
CA SER A 199 18.19 13.51 -25.49
C SER A 199 17.80 14.94 -25.80
N PHE A 200 16.55 15.15 -26.17
CA PHE A 200 15.99 16.49 -26.33
C PHE A 200 16.02 17.27 -25.01
N ASN A 201 16.19 18.59 -25.14
CA ASN A 201 16.10 19.50 -24.01
C ASN A 201 14.67 19.53 -23.46
N ARG A 202 14.53 20.03 -22.23
CA ARG A 202 13.23 20.29 -21.61
C ARG A 202 13.05 21.77 -21.35
N GLU A 203 11.80 22.20 -21.23
CA GLU A 203 11.49 23.45 -20.57
C GLU A 203 11.89 23.34 -19.09
N GLY A 204 12.92 24.08 -18.70
CA GLY A 204 13.56 23.90 -17.40
C GLY A 204 14.16 22.50 -17.25
N SER A 205 14.27 22.04 -16.00
CA SER A 205 14.88 20.73 -15.69
C SER A 205 13.91 19.54 -15.77
N ARG A 206 12.60 19.78 -15.63
CA ARG A 206 11.59 18.72 -15.46
C ARG A 206 10.29 18.95 -16.23
N GLY A 207 10.18 20.04 -16.99
CA GLY A 207 8.97 20.38 -17.77
C GLY A 207 8.92 19.67 -19.12
N THR A 208 8.15 20.22 -20.05
CA THR A 208 7.86 19.62 -21.37
C THR A 208 9.15 19.36 -22.17
N ILE A 209 9.21 18.23 -22.88
CA ILE A 209 10.29 17.92 -23.82
C ILE A 209 10.17 18.82 -25.06
N ILE A 210 11.26 19.46 -25.48
CA ILE A 210 11.29 20.36 -26.63
C ILE A 210 11.84 19.60 -27.85
N VAL A 211 10.96 19.31 -28.80
CA VAL A 211 11.28 18.57 -30.03
C VAL A 211 11.53 19.56 -31.17
N PRO A 212 12.72 19.57 -31.81
CA PRO A 212 12.99 20.46 -32.93
C PRO A 212 12.10 20.21 -34.15
N GLN A 213 11.64 21.27 -34.82
CA GLN A 213 10.74 21.20 -35.97
C GLN A 213 11.24 20.35 -37.16
N ASN A 214 12.55 20.13 -37.28
CA ASN A 214 13.13 19.31 -38.35
C ASN A 214 13.11 17.79 -38.06
N ILE A 215 12.50 17.36 -36.95
CA ILE A 215 12.37 15.96 -36.56
C ILE A 215 10.98 15.45 -36.96
N ASN A 216 10.95 14.38 -37.75
CA ASN A 216 9.70 13.72 -38.16
C ASN A 216 9.33 12.55 -37.25
N THR A 217 10.29 11.97 -36.53
CA THR A 217 10.04 10.79 -35.70
C THR A 217 10.92 10.82 -34.46
N ILE A 218 10.30 10.56 -33.31
CA ILE A 218 10.96 10.56 -32.00
C ILE A 218 10.79 9.21 -31.31
N ASP A 219 11.79 8.80 -30.54
CA ASP A 219 11.66 7.68 -29.60
C ASP A 219 11.52 8.25 -28.19
N ILE A 220 10.39 7.96 -27.54
CA ILE A 220 10.07 8.40 -26.19
C ILE A 220 10.28 7.22 -25.25
N TRP A 221 11.16 7.38 -24.27
CA TRP A 221 11.54 6.35 -23.30
C TRP A 221 10.96 6.64 -21.93
N PHE A 222 10.55 5.59 -21.23
CA PHE A 222 9.91 5.65 -19.91
C PHE A 222 10.69 4.79 -18.91
N ALA A 223 11.10 5.43 -17.82
CA ALA A 223 11.65 4.78 -16.64
C ALA A 223 10.53 4.63 -15.60
N ILE A 224 10.33 3.40 -15.15
CA ILE A 224 9.27 2.98 -14.25
C ILE A 224 9.94 2.10 -13.20
N SER A 225 9.47 2.16 -11.95
CA SER A 225 9.89 1.25 -10.89
C SER A 225 8.69 0.58 -10.25
N ASP A 226 8.89 -0.62 -9.75
CA ASP A 226 7.96 -1.35 -8.90
C ASP A 226 8.76 -1.88 -7.70
N ASP A 227 8.11 -2.11 -6.55
CA ASP A 227 8.80 -2.52 -5.33
C ASP A 227 9.06 -4.03 -5.24
N LEU A 228 8.29 -4.84 -5.97
CA LEU A 228 8.43 -6.30 -5.97
C LEU A 228 8.81 -6.88 -7.33
N LEU A 229 8.33 -6.31 -8.43
CA LEU A 229 8.59 -6.80 -9.77
C LEU A 229 9.72 -6.03 -10.48
N PRO A 230 10.61 -6.73 -11.21
CA PRO A 230 11.49 -6.07 -12.15
C PRO A 230 10.70 -5.27 -13.20
N THR A 231 11.14 -4.06 -13.54
CA THR A 231 10.44 -3.16 -14.47
C THR A 231 10.16 -3.80 -15.84
N ASN A 232 11.04 -4.65 -16.33
CA ASN A 232 10.89 -5.35 -17.61
C ASN A 232 9.92 -6.55 -17.54
N GLU A 233 9.44 -6.92 -16.36
CA GLU A 233 8.40 -7.94 -16.14
C GLU A 233 7.00 -7.34 -15.97
N LEU A 234 6.89 -6.01 -15.89
CA LEU A 234 5.60 -5.33 -15.92
C LEU A 234 4.85 -5.66 -17.21
N THR A 235 3.53 -5.81 -17.08
CA THR A 235 2.62 -6.19 -18.16
C THR A 235 1.73 -5.02 -18.56
N TYR A 236 0.85 -5.24 -19.56
CA TYR A 236 -0.05 -4.21 -20.09
C TYR A 236 0.68 -2.93 -20.57
N ASN A 237 1.90 -3.05 -21.10
CA ASN A 237 2.72 -1.91 -21.50
C ASN A 237 2.12 -1.14 -22.68
N LYS A 238 1.24 -0.17 -22.38
CA LYS A 238 0.49 0.63 -23.36
C LYS A 238 0.74 2.11 -23.19
N ILE A 239 0.50 2.86 -24.24
CA ILE A 239 0.58 4.32 -24.27
C ILE A 239 -0.65 4.90 -24.97
N LYS A 240 -1.10 6.06 -24.49
CA LYS A 240 -2.00 6.96 -25.20
C LYS A 240 -1.34 8.33 -25.29
N ILE A 241 -1.52 8.99 -26.43
CA ILE A 241 -1.06 10.36 -26.66
C ILE A 241 -2.28 11.23 -26.99
N SER A 242 -2.33 12.42 -26.38
CA SER A 242 -3.43 13.37 -26.51
C SER A 242 -2.92 14.79 -26.76
N ASP A 243 -3.71 15.59 -27.46
CA ASP A 243 -3.57 17.05 -27.58
C ASP A 243 -4.17 17.80 -26.38
N ASN A 244 -4.82 17.08 -25.46
CA ASN A 244 -5.41 17.64 -24.25
C ASN A 244 -5.24 16.67 -23.07
N PHE A 245 -4.64 17.14 -21.98
CA PHE A 245 -4.32 16.34 -20.79
C PHE A 245 -5.54 15.72 -20.09
N LEU A 246 -6.74 16.27 -20.30
CA LEU A 246 -7.99 15.74 -19.74
C LEU A 246 -8.68 14.71 -20.65
N SER A 247 -8.21 14.52 -21.88
CA SER A 247 -8.96 13.83 -22.94
C SER A 247 -8.23 12.60 -23.48
N PHE A 248 -7.99 11.61 -22.63
CA PHE A 248 -7.40 10.32 -23.03
C PHE A 248 -8.41 9.21 -23.33
N GLN A 249 -9.67 9.36 -22.90
CA GLN A 249 -10.66 8.29 -22.96
C GLN A 249 -10.90 7.75 -24.38
N ASN A 250 -10.92 8.65 -25.37
CA ASN A 250 -11.18 8.32 -26.77
C ASN A 250 -9.90 8.20 -27.62
N LYS A 251 -8.71 8.27 -27.01
CA LYS A 251 -7.45 8.13 -27.74
C LYS A 251 -7.10 6.64 -27.85
N PRO A 252 -6.58 6.19 -29.01
CA PRO A 252 -6.23 4.79 -29.23
C PRO A 252 -5.09 4.36 -28.31
N GLU A 253 -5.14 3.13 -27.82
CA GLU A 253 -4.01 2.50 -27.13
C GLU A 253 -2.99 1.99 -28.15
N GLN A 254 -1.73 2.28 -27.88
CA GLN A 254 -0.60 1.79 -28.66
C GLN A 254 0.32 0.97 -27.75
N GLN A 255 1.07 0.04 -28.35
CA GLN A 255 1.97 -0.83 -27.62
C GLN A 255 3.29 -0.12 -27.33
N LEU A 256 3.75 -0.16 -26.08
CA LEU A 256 5.14 0.17 -25.73
C LEU A 256 6.04 -1.00 -26.11
N SER A 257 7.21 -0.69 -26.67
CA SER A 257 8.29 -1.63 -26.90
C SER A 257 9.11 -1.81 -25.62
N LEU A 258 9.52 -3.05 -25.35
CA LEU A 258 10.42 -3.41 -24.25
C LEU A 258 11.80 -3.76 -24.81
N VAL A 259 12.85 -3.34 -24.11
CA VAL A 259 14.23 -3.74 -24.41
C VAL A 259 14.79 -4.66 -23.34
N SER A 260 15.75 -5.52 -23.73
CA SER A 260 16.42 -6.44 -22.79
C SER A 260 17.56 -5.79 -22.01
N GLN A 261 18.05 -4.64 -22.46
CA GLN A 261 19.09 -3.85 -21.81
C GLN A 261 18.57 -2.41 -21.69
N PRO A 262 18.49 -1.84 -20.48
CA PRO A 262 17.91 -0.52 -20.31
C PRO A 262 18.83 0.55 -20.89
N LEU A 263 18.22 1.65 -21.32
CA LEU A 263 18.95 2.90 -21.44
C LEU A 263 19.16 3.48 -20.03
N LEU A 264 20.40 3.86 -19.71
CA LEU A 264 20.74 4.54 -18.46
C LEU A 264 20.82 6.05 -18.70
N ALA A 265 20.01 6.82 -17.98
CA ALA A 265 20.00 8.28 -18.09
C ALA A 265 19.46 8.92 -16.80
N PRO A 266 19.66 10.25 -16.60
CA PRO A 266 19.05 10.95 -15.48
C PRO A 266 17.51 10.85 -15.50
N GLY A 267 16.93 10.57 -14.34
CA GLY A 267 15.48 10.48 -14.15
C GLY A 267 14.78 11.84 -13.95
N TYR A 268 13.59 11.80 -13.35
CA TYR A 268 12.86 12.99 -12.90
C TYR A 268 13.68 13.82 -11.90
N TYR A 269 14.37 13.14 -10.98
CA TYR A 269 15.38 13.72 -10.12
C TYR A 269 16.73 13.65 -10.83
N LEU A 270 17.21 14.77 -11.36
CA LEU A 270 18.42 14.82 -12.20
C LEU A 270 19.71 14.30 -11.55
N SER A 271 19.73 14.15 -10.22
CA SER A 271 20.84 13.53 -9.47
C SER A 271 20.85 12.00 -9.53
N GLU A 272 19.75 11.39 -9.98
CA GLU A 272 19.56 9.94 -10.02
C GLU A 272 19.66 9.45 -11.46
N THR A 273 20.52 8.45 -11.68
CA THR A 273 20.51 7.68 -12.93
C THR A 273 19.52 6.54 -12.77
N VAL A 274 18.60 6.40 -13.72
CA VAL A 274 17.52 5.42 -13.69
C VAL A 274 17.50 4.58 -14.98
N GLU A 275 16.79 3.46 -14.94
CA GLU A 275 16.71 2.49 -16.03
C GLU A 275 15.45 2.69 -16.88
N TYR A 276 15.65 2.85 -18.19
CA TYR A 276 14.58 3.02 -19.18
C TYR A 276 14.43 1.75 -20.02
N TYR A 277 13.45 0.90 -19.69
CA TYR A 277 13.15 -0.34 -20.43
C TYR A 277 12.05 -0.19 -21.47
N HIS A 278 11.18 0.81 -21.33
CA HIS A 278 10.02 1.00 -22.16
C HIS A 278 10.25 2.15 -23.13
N TYR A 279 9.88 1.97 -24.39
CA TYR A 279 9.88 3.08 -25.34
C TYR A 279 8.75 3.01 -26.36
N PHE A 280 8.48 4.14 -27.00
CA PHE A 280 7.52 4.27 -28.08
C PHE A 280 8.08 5.18 -29.18
N THR A 281 8.01 4.71 -30.42
CA THR A 281 8.37 5.52 -31.59
C THR A 281 7.12 6.25 -32.08
N CYS A 282 7.18 7.58 -32.07
CA CYS A 282 6.08 8.46 -32.45
C CYS A 282 6.44 9.23 -33.73
N ASP A 283 5.57 9.15 -34.74
CA ASP A 283 5.61 10.03 -35.90
C ASP A 283 5.00 11.39 -35.54
N VAL A 284 5.80 12.43 -35.71
CA VAL A 284 5.47 13.83 -35.40
C VAL A 284 5.49 14.70 -36.66
N SER A 285 5.60 14.12 -37.86
CA SER A 285 5.71 14.88 -39.12
C SER A 285 4.52 15.80 -39.41
N ASN A 286 3.35 15.50 -38.83
CA ASN A 286 2.12 16.28 -38.99
C ASN A 286 1.97 17.39 -37.94
N LEU A 287 2.93 17.53 -37.03
CA LEU A 287 2.92 18.52 -35.97
C LEU A 287 3.71 19.76 -36.39
N THR A 288 3.31 20.91 -35.87
CA THR A 288 3.89 22.22 -36.19
C THR A 288 4.33 22.93 -34.92
N SER A 289 5.19 23.96 -35.04
CA SER A 289 5.70 24.69 -33.88
C SER A 289 4.56 25.18 -32.97
N GLY A 290 4.64 24.87 -31.67
CA GLY A 290 3.61 25.11 -30.66
C GLY A 290 2.63 23.95 -30.43
N ASP A 291 2.64 22.90 -31.25
CA ASP A 291 1.87 21.68 -30.98
C ASP A 291 2.43 20.96 -29.75
N GLU A 292 1.64 20.90 -28.68
CA GLU A 292 1.93 20.12 -27.47
C GLU A 292 1.16 18.79 -27.48
N ARG A 293 1.80 17.73 -26.97
CA ARG A 293 1.20 16.42 -26.77
C ARG A 293 1.45 15.92 -25.35
N PHE A 294 0.38 15.44 -24.73
CA PHE A 294 0.35 14.82 -23.41
C PHE A 294 0.39 13.31 -23.55
N ILE A 295 1.14 12.67 -22.66
CA ILE A 295 1.37 11.23 -22.67
C ILE A 295 0.78 10.61 -21.40
N LYS A 296 0.08 9.49 -21.56
CA LYS A 296 -0.20 8.55 -20.48
C LYS A 296 0.28 7.18 -20.88
N ILE A 297 1.04 6.53 -20.01
CA ILE A 297 1.36 5.12 -20.10
C ILE A 297 0.50 4.32 -19.12
N TYR A 298 0.31 3.06 -19.45
CA TYR A 298 -0.42 2.10 -18.66
C TYR A 298 0.49 0.90 -18.48
N VAL A 299 0.64 0.45 -17.23
CA VAL A 299 1.44 -0.71 -16.85
C VAL A 299 0.73 -1.46 -15.73
N LYS A 300 1.02 -2.75 -15.62
CA LYS A 300 0.38 -3.63 -14.65
C LYS A 300 1.41 -4.58 -14.03
N ASP A 301 1.50 -4.52 -12.71
CA ASP A 301 2.15 -5.49 -11.85
C ASP A 301 1.28 -6.74 -11.63
N ASP A 302 1.69 -7.64 -10.74
CA ASP A 302 1.00 -8.89 -10.47
C ASP A 302 -0.20 -8.73 -9.50
N THR A 303 -0.21 -7.66 -8.70
CA THR A 303 -1.11 -7.53 -7.56
C THR A 303 -2.10 -6.37 -7.72
N ASN A 304 -1.63 -5.19 -8.12
CA ASN A 304 -2.45 -3.99 -8.17
C ASN A 304 -3.39 -3.96 -9.40
N PRO A 305 -4.48 -3.17 -9.33
CA PRO A 305 -5.22 -2.77 -10.52
C PRO A 305 -4.31 -2.06 -11.52
N LEU A 306 -4.76 -1.99 -12.78
CA LEU A 306 -4.03 -1.29 -13.85
C LEU A 306 -3.58 0.11 -13.40
N THR A 307 -2.29 0.37 -13.54
CA THR A 307 -1.68 1.64 -13.13
C THR A 307 -1.55 2.57 -14.32
N GLU A 308 -2.09 3.79 -14.18
CA GLU A 308 -1.93 4.88 -15.15
C GLU A 308 -0.87 5.89 -14.68
N ILE A 309 0.03 6.26 -15.58
CA ILE A 309 1.13 7.18 -15.30
C ILE A 309 1.24 8.21 -16.44
N PRO A 310 1.08 9.52 -16.18
CA PRO A 310 0.56 10.10 -14.94
C PRO A 310 -0.90 9.69 -14.69
N SER A 311 -1.30 9.71 -13.42
CA SER A 311 -2.70 9.48 -13.01
C SER A 311 -3.48 10.79 -12.92
N ASN A 312 -4.79 10.72 -12.80
CA ASN A 312 -5.63 11.91 -12.55
C ASN A 312 -5.33 12.61 -11.20
N GLY A 313 -4.66 11.92 -10.26
CA GLY A 313 -4.19 12.50 -8.99
C GLY A 313 -2.76 13.04 -9.04
N SER A 314 -2.05 12.91 -10.16
CA SER A 314 -0.67 13.36 -10.29
C SER A 314 -0.56 14.89 -10.23
N SER A 315 0.52 15.38 -9.64
CA SER A 315 0.81 16.81 -9.62
C SER A 315 1.02 17.35 -11.03
N TYR A 316 0.73 18.64 -11.24
CA TYR A 316 0.88 19.26 -12.55
C TYR A 316 2.32 19.19 -13.08
N GLN A 317 3.33 19.19 -12.19
CA GLN A 317 4.73 19.03 -12.59
C GLN A 317 5.00 17.65 -13.18
N VAL A 318 4.37 16.59 -12.69
CA VAL A 318 4.50 15.23 -13.26
C VAL A 318 3.78 15.17 -14.60
N ILE A 319 2.61 15.80 -14.73
CA ILE A 319 1.90 15.90 -16.01
C ILE A 319 2.78 16.60 -17.07
N ARG A 320 3.39 17.74 -16.73
CA ARG A 320 4.35 18.46 -17.60
C ARG A 320 5.65 17.70 -17.87
N HIS A 321 6.00 16.70 -17.06
CA HIS A 321 7.15 15.87 -17.35
C HIS A 321 6.85 14.84 -18.47
N PHE A 322 5.58 14.45 -18.59
CA PHE A 322 5.01 13.53 -19.59
C PHE A 322 4.39 14.28 -20.77
N THR A 323 5.06 15.33 -21.23
CA THR A 323 4.66 16.10 -22.42
C THR A 323 5.83 16.33 -23.36
N PHE A 324 5.52 16.52 -24.64
CA PHE A 324 6.45 17.10 -25.61
C PHE A 324 5.77 18.20 -26.42
N GLU A 325 6.55 19.16 -26.89
CA GLU A 325 6.12 20.28 -27.73
C GLU A 325 7.08 20.42 -28.92
N ILE A 326 6.53 20.70 -30.11
CA ILE A 326 7.35 21.01 -31.28
C ILE A 326 7.79 22.48 -31.20
N GLN A 327 9.08 22.75 -31.36
CA GLN A 327 9.63 24.12 -31.44
C GLN A 327 10.53 24.33 -32.65
#